data_AF-A0A918TPQ3-F1
#
_entry.id   AF-A0A918TPQ3-F1
#
_cell.length_a   1.000
_cell.length_b   1.000
_cell.length_c   1.000
_cell.angle_alpha   90.00
_cell.angle_beta   90.00
_cell.angle_gamma   90.00
#
_symmetry.space_group_name_H-M   'P 1'
#
loop_
_entity.id
_entity.type
_entity.pdbx_description
1 polymer ?
#
loop_
_entity_poly.entity_id
_entity_poly.type
_entity_poly.pdbx_seq_one_letter_code
_entity_poly.pdbx_strand_id
1 'polypeptide(L)'
;MGLYKMAIRTTVLQDFAVFGQVRWTLPEVEGRVGEILNSRPFILFVVLFLLPWGVWLLWDKLPEGRIPLPFVERVPPSPEPDPAKYRLMIAELAEQRAGLASRYSAAGDEEERRKIEDEARVLLEGVMPALMQCWLGTPWDFNGTSETPGEGTIACGYFVSTVLRDAGFRVERFRLAQQASQNIIATFLPRSEMHIRVSTPYQDFLEEVVSRGAGVRIVGLDNHVAFLVVSKDGTVRFIHSSGARPWAVVDEAQEQAKVLQASNYRVTGNLTGNREVLRNWLTAVDWETRT
;
A
#
# COMPACT_ATOMS: atom_id res chain seq x y z
N MET A 1 14.43 -65.75 -12.72
CA MET A 1 15.63 -65.00 -13.17
C MET A 1 15.14 -63.68 -13.74
N GLY A 2 15.47 -62.48 -13.28
CA GLY A 2 16.37 -62.05 -12.22
C GLY A 2 15.85 -60.74 -11.60
N LEU A 3 16.19 -60.56 -10.34
CA LEU A 3 15.85 -59.44 -9.45
C LEU A 3 16.68 -58.20 -9.79
N TYR A 4 16.10 -57.00 -9.68
CA TYR A 4 16.88 -55.80 -9.35
C TYR A 4 16.28 -55.06 -8.16
N LYS A 5 17.14 -54.87 -7.16
CA LYS A 5 16.92 -54.29 -5.84
C LYS A 5 16.93 -52.75 -5.90
N MET A 6 15.94 -52.16 -5.23
CA MET A 6 16.00 -51.12 -4.20
C MET A 6 17.29 -50.26 -4.07
N ALA A 7 17.13 -48.93 -4.02
CA ALA A 7 17.82 -48.07 -3.06
C ALA A 7 17.07 -46.75 -2.85
N ILE A 8 16.51 -46.58 -1.65
CA ILE A 8 16.08 -45.31 -1.06
C ILE A 8 17.32 -44.62 -0.51
N ARG A 9 17.51 -43.33 -0.79
CA ARG A 9 18.39 -42.46 0.01
C ARG A 9 17.74 -41.11 0.24
N THR A 10 17.36 -40.90 1.50
CA THR A 10 17.11 -39.61 2.14
C THR A 10 18.43 -38.88 2.31
N THR A 11 18.57 -37.63 1.84
CA THR A 11 19.46 -36.64 2.48
C THR A 11 18.91 -35.25 2.23
N VAL A 12 18.97 -34.46 3.30
CA VAL A 12 18.38 -33.16 3.52
C VAL A 12 19.51 -32.11 3.49
N LEU A 13 19.14 -30.91 3.02
CA LEU A 13 19.75 -29.58 3.28
C LEU A 13 21.02 -29.13 2.54
N GLN A 14 20.96 -27.83 2.24
CA GLN A 14 21.99 -26.85 1.91
C GLN A 14 22.46 -26.80 0.45
N ASP A 15 21.96 -25.78 -0.28
CA ASP A 15 22.81 -24.70 -0.80
C ASP A 15 21.97 -23.51 -1.31
N PHE A 16 21.82 -22.52 -0.44
CA PHE A 16 21.56 -21.13 -0.80
C PHE A 16 22.93 -20.45 -0.96
N ALA A 17 23.22 -19.88 -2.13
CA ALA A 17 23.99 -18.63 -2.33
C ALA A 17 24.64 -18.57 -3.72
N VAL A 18 23.96 -17.96 -4.70
CA VAL A 18 24.67 -17.32 -5.82
C VAL A 18 23.88 -16.07 -6.23
N PHE A 19 24.18 -14.93 -5.63
CA PHE A 19 24.04 -13.63 -6.28
C PHE A 19 25.19 -12.72 -5.85
N GLY A 20 25.87 -12.17 -6.86
CA GLY A 20 27.20 -11.60 -6.76
C GLY A 20 27.29 -10.32 -5.94
N GLN A 21 28.41 -10.19 -5.24
CA GLN A 21 28.89 -8.94 -4.67
C GLN A 21 29.27 -7.97 -5.80
N VAL A 22 28.53 -6.87 -5.92
CA VAL A 22 29.00 -5.69 -6.66
C VAL A 22 29.78 -4.82 -5.68
N ARG A 23 31.10 -4.83 -5.82
CA ARG A 23 32.06 -3.99 -5.11
C ARG A 23 32.03 -2.59 -5.76
N TRP A 24 31.60 -1.57 -5.02
CA TRP A 24 31.75 -0.18 -5.45
C TRP A 24 33.16 0.29 -5.10
N THR A 25 34.02 0.46 -6.12
CA THR A 25 35.31 1.15 -6.00
C THR A 25 35.10 2.64 -6.31
N LEU A 26 35.30 3.51 -5.32
CA LEU A 26 35.42 4.95 -5.51
C LEU A 26 36.80 5.27 -6.10
N PRO A 27 36.92 6.20 -7.06
CA PRO A 27 38.21 6.66 -7.53
C PRO A 27 38.87 7.60 -6.51
N GLU A 28 40.10 7.25 -6.18
CA GLU A 28 41.07 7.97 -5.37
C GLU A 28 41.51 9.24 -6.11
N VAL A 29 41.27 10.41 -5.50
CA VAL A 29 41.86 11.68 -5.97
C VAL A 29 42.88 12.12 -4.94
N GLU A 30 44.10 11.65 -5.13
CA GLU A 30 45.31 12.18 -4.53
C GLU A 30 45.67 13.53 -5.19
N GLY A 31 45.72 14.59 -4.38
CA GLY A 31 45.97 15.95 -4.86
C GLY A 31 46.58 16.86 -3.82
N ARG A 32 47.88 16.63 -3.52
CA ARG A 32 48.90 17.60 -3.05
C ARG A 32 48.48 18.69 -2.05
N VAL A 33 48.80 18.43 -0.79
CA VAL A 33 49.13 19.45 0.22
C VAL A 33 50.56 19.95 -0.07
N GLY A 34 50.71 21.25 -0.32
CA GLY A 34 52.01 21.88 -0.57
C GLY A 34 51.90 23.40 -0.62
N GLU A 35 52.13 24.03 0.53
CA GLU A 35 52.77 25.33 0.75
C GLU A 35 52.56 26.46 -0.28
N ILE A 36 51.77 27.47 0.10
CA ILE A 36 52.16 28.89 -0.09
C ILE A 36 51.76 29.66 1.18
N LEU A 37 52.72 29.79 2.09
CA LEU A 37 52.73 30.88 3.06
C LEU A 37 53.28 32.13 2.38
N ASN A 38 52.82 33.28 2.87
CA ASN A 38 53.46 34.59 2.81
C ASN A 38 53.00 35.54 1.68
N SER A 39 52.03 36.41 1.99
CA SER A 39 52.32 37.84 2.22
C SER A 39 51.05 38.68 2.37
N ARG A 40 51.10 39.63 3.33
CA ARG A 40 50.23 40.81 3.57
C ARG A 40 49.09 40.67 4.58
N PRO A 41 49.28 41.15 5.82
CA PRO A 41 48.21 41.44 6.77
C PRO A 41 47.70 42.86 6.50
N PHE A 42 46.46 43.03 6.08
CA PHE A 42 45.63 44.23 6.29
C PHE A 42 44.34 44.05 5.49
N ILE A 43 43.22 44.57 6.00
CA ILE A 43 41.86 44.50 5.42
C ILE A 43 41.08 43.25 5.86
N LEU A 44 40.97 43.06 7.17
CA LEU A 44 39.82 42.36 7.76
C LEU A 44 39.41 43.09 9.05
N PHE A 45 39.16 44.40 8.96
CA PHE A 45 38.74 45.21 10.11
C PHE A 45 38.05 46.53 9.71
N VAL A 46 37.05 46.52 8.80
CA VAL A 46 36.25 47.76 8.53
C VAL A 46 34.73 47.52 8.30
N VAL A 47 34.14 46.34 8.51
CA VAL A 47 32.66 46.18 8.30
C VAL A 47 31.92 45.64 9.53
N LEU A 48 32.40 45.97 10.74
CA LEU A 48 31.71 45.62 11.99
C LEU A 48 31.52 46.80 12.96
N PHE A 49 31.67 48.04 12.48
CA PHE A 49 31.46 49.24 13.30
C PHE A 49 30.78 50.42 12.57
N LEU A 50 29.92 50.14 11.58
CA LEU A 50 29.05 51.15 10.95
C LEU A 50 27.61 50.65 10.73
N LEU A 51 27.10 49.80 11.61
CA LEU A 51 25.69 49.39 11.63
C LEU A 51 24.94 49.52 12.98
N PRO A 52 25.43 50.22 14.04
CA PRO A 52 24.54 50.59 15.13
C PRO A 52 23.80 51.92 14.94
N TRP A 53 24.19 52.77 13.98
CA TRP A 53 23.60 54.12 13.84
C TRP A 53 22.64 54.28 12.66
N GLY A 54 22.78 53.49 11.59
CA GLY A 54 21.85 53.53 10.45
C GLY A 54 20.47 52.95 10.75
N VAL A 55 20.40 51.96 11.65
CA VAL A 55 19.15 51.29 12.03
C VAL A 55 18.28 52.18 12.94
N TRP A 56 18.89 53.05 13.74
CA TRP A 56 18.15 53.99 14.60
C TRP A 56 17.47 55.12 13.79
N LEU A 57 18.12 55.62 12.74
CA LEU A 57 17.56 56.66 11.85
C LEU A 57 16.39 56.19 10.97
N LEU A 58 16.19 54.88 10.83
CA LEU A 58 15.07 54.30 10.09
C LEU A 58 13.97 53.72 11.00
N TRP A 59 14.16 53.72 12.32
CA TRP A 59 13.22 53.12 13.27
C TRP A 59 11.88 53.86 13.29
N ASP A 60 11.91 55.20 13.21
CA ASP A 60 10.70 56.04 13.10
C ASP A 60 10.05 56.01 11.70
N LYS A 61 10.67 55.33 10.73
CA LYS A 61 10.17 55.22 9.34
C LYS A 61 9.63 53.83 9.00
N LEU A 62 9.70 52.88 9.93
CA LEU A 62 9.04 51.59 9.77
C LEU A 62 7.54 51.77 10.05
N PRO A 63 6.65 51.44 9.10
CA PRO A 63 5.22 51.50 9.37
C PRO A 63 4.89 50.58 10.55
N GLU A 64 4.07 51.07 11.49
CA GLU A 64 3.55 50.32 12.65
C GLU A 64 2.60 49.17 12.25
N GLY A 65 2.82 48.55 11.09
CA GLY A 65 2.12 47.37 10.63
C GLY A 65 2.92 46.14 11.04
N ARG A 66 2.35 45.34 11.95
CA ARG A 66 2.79 43.95 12.15
C ARG A 66 2.96 43.31 10.77
N ILE A 67 4.17 42.85 10.46
CA ILE A 67 4.36 41.93 9.33
C ILE A 67 3.43 40.74 9.61
N PRO A 68 2.38 40.50 8.82
CA PRO A 68 1.59 39.30 9.02
C PRO A 68 2.53 38.12 8.78
N LEU A 69 2.78 37.34 9.84
CA LEU A 69 3.44 36.05 9.69
C LEU A 69 2.70 35.29 8.59
N PRO A 70 3.40 34.64 7.65
CA PRO A 70 2.72 33.79 6.69
C PRO A 70 1.84 32.84 7.49
N PHE A 71 0.56 32.78 7.12
CA PHE A 71 -0.35 31.78 7.65
C PHE A 71 0.30 30.42 7.36
N VAL A 72 0.93 29.84 8.38
CA VAL A 72 1.37 28.45 8.32
C VAL A 72 0.08 27.68 8.34
N GLU A 73 -0.42 27.38 7.15
CA GLU A 73 -1.53 26.47 6.96
C GLU A 73 -1.15 25.21 7.72
N ARG A 74 -1.90 24.92 8.79
CA ARG A 74 -1.66 23.72 9.59
C ARG A 74 -1.89 22.55 8.65
N VAL A 75 -0.80 21.97 8.14
CA VAL A 75 -0.85 20.71 7.41
C VAL A 75 -1.59 19.75 8.34
N PRO A 76 -2.74 19.18 7.93
CA PRO A 76 -3.44 18.23 8.77
C PRO A 76 -2.46 17.13 9.17
N PRO A 77 -2.49 16.66 10.44
CA PRO A 77 -1.58 15.61 10.88
C PRO A 77 -1.68 14.45 9.90
N SER A 78 -0.53 13.90 9.51
CA SER A 78 -0.50 12.70 8.68
C SER A 78 -1.36 11.63 9.38
N PRO A 79 -2.23 10.92 8.66
CA PRO A 79 -3.12 9.94 9.27
C PRO A 79 -2.28 8.93 10.06
N GLU A 80 -2.61 8.76 11.35
CA GLU A 80 -1.89 7.87 12.26
C GLU A 80 -2.56 6.48 12.29
N PRO A 81 -1.78 5.40 12.50
CA PRO A 81 -2.35 4.07 12.64
C PRO A 81 -3.30 3.96 13.84
N ASP A 82 -4.39 3.20 13.69
CA ASP A 82 -5.41 3.01 14.74
C ASP A 82 -5.68 1.52 14.99
N PRO A 83 -4.80 0.83 15.75
CA PRO A 83 -4.95 -0.59 16.04
C PRO A 83 -6.15 -0.89 16.97
N ALA A 84 -6.58 0.07 17.79
CA ALA A 84 -7.72 -0.11 18.68
C ALA A 84 -9.02 -0.20 17.89
N LYS A 85 -9.26 0.76 16.99
CA LYS A 85 -10.38 0.74 16.06
C LYS A 85 -10.32 -0.47 15.14
N TYR A 86 -9.14 -0.81 14.62
CA TYR A 86 -8.96 -1.96 13.75
C TYR A 86 -9.48 -3.26 14.39
N ARG A 87 -9.10 -3.54 15.64
CA ARG A 87 -9.58 -4.73 16.37
C ARG A 87 -11.09 -4.74 16.58
N LEU A 88 -11.68 -3.59 16.92
CA LEU A 88 -13.14 -3.48 17.10
C LEU A 88 -13.88 -3.76 15.78
N MET A 89 -13.40 -3.17 14.68
CA MET A 89 -14.00 -3.35 13.36
C MET A 89 -13.93 -4.81 12.87
N ILE A 90 -12.82 -5.52 13.13
CA ILE A 90 -12.71 -6.94 12.79
C ILE A 90 -13.74 -7.77 13.56
N ALA A 91 -13.90 -7.52 14.87
CA ALA A 91 -14.86 -8.24 15.69
C ALA A 91 -16.31 -7.97 15.23
N GLU A 92 -16.65 -6.71 14.97
CA GLU A 92 -17.98 -6.32 14.47
C GLU A 92 -18.28 -6.91 13.10
N LEU A 93 -17.30 -6.89 12.17
CA LEU A 93 -17.45 -7.48 10.84
C LEU A 93 -17.68 -9.01 10.94
N ALA A 94 -16.99 -9.69 11.85
CA ALA A 94 -17.16 -11.12 12.05
C ALA A 94 -18.58 -11.47 12.54
N GLU A 95 -19.13 -10.68 13.46
CA GLU A 95 -20.51 -10.84 13.95
C GLU A 95 -21.52 -10.58 12.82
N GLN A 96 -21.37 -9.48 12.09
CA GLN A 96 -22.27 -9.13 10.99
C GLN A 96 -22.23 -10.17 9.87
N ARG A 97 -21.03 -10.65 9.51
CA ARG A 97 -20.86 -11.75 8.56
C ARG A 97 -21.55 -13.03 9.03
N ALA A 98 -21.42 -13.41 10.31
CA ALA A 98 -22.10 -14.59 10.84
C ALA A 98 -23.62 -14.49 10.74
N GLY A 99 -24.19 -13.30 11.00
CA GLY A 99 -25.60 -13.01 10.79
C GLY A 99 -26.04 -13.17 9.34
N LEU A 100 -25.27 -12.61 8.39
CA LEU A 100 -25.54 -12.75 6.96
C LEU A 100 -25.40 -14.20 6.48
N ALA A 101 -24.39 -14.93 6.96
CA ALA A 101 -24.16 -16.33 6.61
C ALA A 101 -25.30 -17.23 7.08
N SER A 102 -25.79 -17.02 8.31
CA SER A 102 -26.95 -17.73 8.84
C SER A 102 -28.19 -17.50 7.96
N ARG A 103 -28.50 -16.24 7.63
CA ARG A 103 -29.59 -15.89 6.71
C ARG A 103 -29.40 -16.51 5.33
N TYR A 104 -28.19 -16.48 4.78
CA TYR A 104 -27.88 -17.04 3.47
C TYR A 104 -28.15 -18.55 3.42
N SER A 105 -27.78 -19.27 4.49
CA SER A 105 -28.01 -20.71 4.60
C SER A 105 -29.48 -21.09 4.77
N ALA A 106 -30.26 -20.23 5.43
CA ALA A 106 -31.69 -20.41 5.65
C ALA A 106 -32.58 -19.97 4.48
N ALA A 107 -32.02 -19.20 3.53
CA ALA A 107 -32.75 -18.64 2.42
C ALA A 107 -33.41 -19.73 1.54
N GLY A 108 -34.71 -19.56 1.31
CA GLY A 108 -35.56 -20.55 0.64
C GLY A 108 -35.44 -20.55 -0.89
N ASP A 109 -34.99 -19.43 -1.46
CA ASP A 109 -34.85 -19.26 -2.90
C ASP A 109 -33.63 -18.39 -3.28
N GLU A 110 -33.38 -18.33 -4.58
CA GLU A 110 -32.24 -17.61 -5.15
C GLU A 110 -32.42 -16.07 -5.10
N GLU A 111 -33.64 -15.55 -5.07
CA GLU A 111 -33.87 -14.11 -4.97
C GLU A 111 -33.49 -13.59 -3.58
N GLU A 112 -33.88 -14.33 -2.53
CA GLU A 112 -33.49 -14.03 -1.16
C GLU A 112 -31.97 -14.11 -0.97
N ARG A 113 -31.32 -15.14 -1.52
CA ARG A 113 -29.85 -15.24 -1.53
C ARG A 113 -29.19 -14.05 -2.20
N ARG A 114 -29.72 -13.60 -3.34
CA ARG A 114 -29.19 -12.43 -4.05
C ARG A 114 -29.30 -11.15 -3.23
N LYS A 115 -30.40 -10.95 -2.49
CA LYS A 115 -30.54 -9.80 -1.58
C LYS A 115 -29.49 -9.84 -0.46
N ILE A 116 -29.24 -11.03 0.10
CA ILE A 116 -28.23 -11.21 1.15
C ILE A 116 -26.81 -11.00 0.60
N GLU A 117 -26.52 -11.44 -0.63
CA GLU A 117 -25.27 -11.13 -1.34
C GLU A 117 -25.11 -9.62 -1.54
N ASP A 118 -26.17 -8.91 -1.92
CA ASP A 118 -26.12 -7.45 -2.10
C ASP A 118 -25.90 -6.73 -0.75
N GLU A 119 -26.47 -7.23 0.36
CA GLU A 119 -26.17 -6.74 1.72
C GLU A 119 -24.70 -7.00 2.12
N ALA A 120 -24.18 -8.19 1.83
CA ALA A 120 -22.78 -8.54 2.08
C ALA A 120 -21.82 -7.64 1.30
N ARG A 121 -22.17 -7.31 0.05
CA ARG A 121 -21.43 -6.35 -0.77
C ARG A 121 -21.38 -4.98 -0.11
N VAL A 122 -22.53 -4.44 0.31
CA VAL A 122 -22.62 -3.13 0.97
C VAL A 122 -21.77 -3.12 2.24
N LEU A 123 -21.83 -4.18 3.04
CA LEU A 123 -21.04 -4.34 4.24
C LEU A 123 -19.53 -4.29 3.94
N LEU A 124 -19.05 -5.12 3.02
CA LEU A 124 -17.63 -5.17 2.66
C LEU A 124 -17.13 -3.86 2.05
N GLU A 125 -17.91 -3.24 1.17
CA GLU A 125 -17.56 -1.95 0.55
C GLU A 125 -17.51 -0.80 1.56
N GLY A 126 -18.22 -0.89 2.68
CA GLY A 126 -18.13 0.07 3.78
C GLY A 126 -16.97 -0.21 4.75
N VAL A 127 -16.81 -1.48 5.16
CA VAL A 127 -15.87 -1.85 6.23
C VAL A 127 -14.45 -2.02 5.74
N MET A 128 -14.21 -2.64 4.58
CA MET A 128 -12.85 -2.91 4.11
C MET A 128 -12.03 -1.64 3.90
N PRO A 129 -12.53 -0.56 3.25
CA PRO A 129 -11.77 0.68 3.16
C PRO A 129 -11.43 1.24 4.54
N ALA A 130 -12.38 1.22 5.49
CA ALA A 130 -12.13 1.70 6.84
C ALA A 130 -11.10 0.85 7.62
N LEU A 131 -11.07 -0.46 7.40
CA LEU A 131 -9.98 -1.34 7.89
C LEU A 131 -8.64 -0.92 7.31
N MET A 132 -8.55 -0.66 6.00
CA MET A 132 -7.32 -0.19 5.35
C MET A 132 -6.86 1.16 5.91
N GLN A 133 -7.79 2.09 6.19
CA GLN A 133 -7.48 3.40 6.76
C GLN A 133 -6.82 3.30 8.15
N CYS A 134 -7.14 2.27 8.94
CA CYS A 134 -6.51 2.08 10.25
C CYS A 134 -4.99 1.81 10.12
N TRP A 135 -4.51 1.38 8.96
CA TRP A 135 -3.09 1.11 8.71
C TRP A 135 -2.27 2.33 8.30
N LEU A 136 -2.90 3.46 7.97
CA LEU A 136 -2.18 4.61 7.43
C LEU A 136 -1.03 5.06 8.33
N GLY A 137 0.13 5.31 7.73
CA GLY A 137 1.36 5.65 8.47
C GLY A 137 2.14 4.44 8.99
N THR A 138 1.61 3.21 8.92
CA THR A 138 2.39 2.01 9.29
C THR A 138 3.61 1.90 8.38
N PRO A 139 4.84 1.81 8.92
CA PRO A 139 6.06 1.76 8.11
C PRO A 139 6.08 0.60 7.11
N TRP A 140 6.68 0.83 5.94
CA TRP A 140 6.93 -0.19 4.94
C TRP A 140 8.33 -0.79 5.09
N ASP A 141 8.44 -2.09 4.86
CA ASP A 141 9.70 -2.80 4.59
C ASP A 141 9.40 -3.94 3.62
N PHE A 142 10.33 -4.30 2.74
CA PHE A 142 10.15 -5.39 1.78
C PHE A 142 9.87 -6.74 2.46
N ASN A 143 10.44 -6.97 3.64
CA ASN A 143 10.24 -8.15 4.48
C ASN A 143 9.26 -7.89 5.64
N GLY A 144 8.58 -6.74 5.64
CA GLY A 144 7.63 -6.37 6.68
C GLY A 144 6.44 -7.33 6.71
N THR A 145 6.17 -7.91 7.88
CA THR A 145 5.11 -8.92 8.08
C THR A 145 4.15 -8.56 9.21
N SER A 146 4.04 -7.28 9.57
CA SER A 146 3.16 -6.85 10.66
C SER A 146 1.72 -7.35 10.49
N GLU A 147 1.10 -7.62 11.63
CA GLU A 147 -0.30 -8.01 11.76
C GLU A 147 -1.13 -6.96 12.49
N THR A 148 -0.49 -5.89 13.00
CA THR A 148 -1.16 -4.84 13.76
C THR A 148 -0.79 -3.46 13.21
N PRO A 149 -1.78 -2.59 12.91
CA PRO A 149 -1.51 -1.24 12.47
C PRO A 149 -0.54 -0.48 13.39
N GLY A 150 0.46 0.16 12.80
CA GLY A 150 1.46 0.96 13.51
C GLY A 150 2.54 0.17 14.24
N GLU A 151 2.45 -1.16 14.30
CA GLU A 151 3.49 -2.02 14.87
C GLU A 151 4.42 -2.54 13.78
N GLY A 152 5.74 -2.40 13.97
CA GLY A 152 6.74 -2.92 13.04
C GLY A 152 6.60 -2.35 11.61
N THR A 153 6.82 -3.20 10.62
CA THR A 153 6.76 -2.85 9.19
C THR A 153 5.88 -3.83 8.42
N ILE A 154 5.29 -3.39 7.31
CA ILE A 154 4.44 -4.24 6.46
C ILE A 154 4.72 -4.06 4.97
N ALA A 155 5.00 -5.16 4.26
CA ALA A 155 5.18 -5.14 2.81
C ALA A 155 3.82 -5.11 2.09
N CYS A 156 3.83 -4.81 0.79
CA CYS A 156 2.61 -4.65 0.00
C CYS A 156 1.72 -5.90 -0.07
N GLY A 157 2.31 -7.08 -0.32
CA GLY A 157 1.58 -8.35 -0.33
C GLY A 157 1.07 -8.75 1.07
N TYR A 158 1.85 -8.47 2.12
CA TYR A 158 1.42 -8.70 3.50
C TYR A 158 0.30 -7.76 3.91
N PHE A 159 0.31 -6.50 3.49
CA PHE A 159 -0.80 -5.58 3.71
C PHE A 159 -2.10 -6.09 3.09
N VAL A 160 -2.06 -6.47 1.80
CA VAL A 160 -3.25 -6.99 1.10
C VAL A 160 -3.77 -8.27 1.75
N SER A 161 -2.89 -9.25 2.01
CA SER A 161 -3.29 -10.52 2.60
C SER A 161 -3.77 -10.41 4.06
N THR A 162 -3.16 -9.54 4.88
CA THR A 162 -3.61 -9.26 6.25
C THR A 162 -5.01 -8.65 6.24
N VAL A 163 -5.25 -7.60 5.44
CA VAL A 163 -6.57 -6.96 5.34
C VAL A 163 -7.63 -7.93 4.83
N LEU A 164 -7.32 -8.78 3.84
CA LEU A 164 -8.26 -9.80 3.36
C LEU A 164 -8.59 -10.83 4.43
N ARG A 165 -7.58 -11.37 5.11
CA ARG A 165 -7.77 -12.31 6.21
C ARG A 165 -8.66 -11.71 7.29
N ASP A 166 -8.34 -10.49 7.70
CA ASP A 166 -9.02 -9.79 8.79
C ASP A 166 -10.41 -9.29 8.38
N ALA A 167 -10.67 -9.14 7.07
CA ALA A 167 -12.00 -8.96 6.51
C ALA A 167 -12.83 -10.26 6.41
N GLY A 168 -12.30 -11.39 6.88
CA GLY A 168 -13.00 -12.68 6.94
C GLY A 168 -12.80 -13.59 5.73
N PHE A 169 -11.91 -13.25 4.79
CA PHE A 169 -11.51 -14.18 3.72
C PHE A 169 -10.53 -15.22 4.28
N ARG A 170 -10.81 -16.51 4.10
CA ARG A 170 -9.96 -17.59 4.61
C ARG A 170 -8.79 -17.87 3.67
N VAL A 171 -7.79 -17.00 3.75
CA VAL A 171 -6.60 -17.02 2.88
C VAL A 171 -5.38 -17.56 3.60
N GLU A 172 -4.47 -18.21 2.87
CA GLU A 172 -3.14 -18.57 3.36
C GLU A 172 -2.24 -17.31 3.37
N ARG A 173 -2.38 -16.44 4.38
CA ARG A 173 -1.77 -15.10 4.43
C ARG A 173 -0.35 -15.02 3.86
N PHE A 174 0.57 -15.83 4.36
CA PHE A 174 1.97 -15.81 3.92
C PHE A 174 2.13 -16.27 2.46
N ARG A 175 1.49 -17.38 2.09
CA ARG A 175 1.59 -17.92 0.74
C ARG A 175 1.01 -16.93 -0.27
N LEU A 176 -0.15 -16.34 0.03
CA LEU A 176 -0.80 -15.32 -0.79
C LEU A 176 0.07 -14.06 -0.92
N ALA A 177 0.61 -13.55 0.18
CA ALA A 177 1.45 -12.34 0.18
C ALA A 177 2.70 -12.45 -0.71
N GLN A 178 3.22 -13.67 -0.88
CA GLN A 178 4.44 -13.95 -1.63
C GLN A 178 4.19 -14.21 -3.12
N GLN A 179 2.94 -14.27 -3.56
CA GLN A 179 2.62 -14.49 -4.97
C GLN A 179 2.85 -13.26 -5.83
N ALA A 180 3.07 -13.49 -7.13
CA ALA A 180 2.94 -12.45 -8.13
C ALA A 180 1.54 -11.80 -8.04
N SER A 181 1.46 -10.50 -8.25
CA SER A 181 0.22 -9.74 -8.05
C SER A 181 -0.98 -10.27 -8.85
N GLN A 182 -0.74 -10.79 -10.06
CA GLN A 182 -1.75 -11.47 -10.86
C GLN A 182 -2.26 -12.77 -10.20
N ASN A 183 -1.39 -13.56 -9.59
CA ASN A 183 -1.76 -14.80 -8.90
C ASN A 183 -2.55 -14.53 -7.62
N ILE A 184 -2.25 -13.43 -6.93
CA ILE A 184 -3.08 -12.94 -5.81
C ILE A 184 -4.52 -12.73 -6.28
N ILE A 185 -4.72 -12.04 -7.41
CA ILE A 185 -6.07 -11.80 -7.96
C ILE A 185 -6.71 -13.10 -8.44
N ALA A 186 -5.94 -13.96 -9.12
CA ALA A 186 -6.42 -15.25 -9.65
C ALA A 186 -6.86 -16.24 -8.55
N THR A 187 -6.42 -16.03 -7.31
CA THR A 187 -6.88 -16.79 -6.14
C THR A 187 -8.38 -16.57 -5.92
N PHE A 188 -8.88 -15.37 -6.21
CA PHE A 188 -10.29 -15.00 -5.96
C PHE A 188 -11.17 -15.05 -7.20
N LEU A 189 -10.58 -14.77 -8.36
CA LEU A 189 -11.34 -14.49 -9.58
C LEU A 189 -10.84 -15.34 -10.74
N PRO A 190 -11.74 -15.83 -11.61
CA PRO A 190 -11.35 -16.47 -12.85
C PRO A 190 -10.72 -15.43 -13.79
N ARG A 191 -9.90 -15.90 -14.73
CA ARG A 191 -9.21 -15.04 -15.72
C ARG A 191 -10.16 -14.11 -16.50
N SER A 192 -11.40 -14.53 -16.75
CA SER A 192 -12.42 -13.72 -17.44
C SER A 192 -12.85 -12.48 -16.66
N GLU A 193 -12.70 -12.49 -15.34
CA GLU A 193 -13.03 -11.37 -14.43
C GLU A 193 -11.79 -10.52 -14.09
N MET A 194 -10.64 -10.81 -14.71
CA MET A 194 -9.42 -10.05 -14.56
C MET A 194 -9.23 -9.11 -15.74
N HIS A 195 -8.83 -7.86 -15.47
CA HIS A 195 -8.62 -6.86 -16.50
C HIS A 195 -7.17 -6.43 -16.54
N ILE A 196 -6.48 -6.85 -17.59
CA ILE A 196 -5.03 -6.69 -17.74
C ILE A 196 -4.76 -5.68 -18.84
N ARG A 197 -3.94 -4.71 -18.49
CA ARG A 197 -3.54 -3.59 -19.33
C ARG A 197 -2.02 -3.48 -19.31
N VAL A 198 -1.44 -3.36 -20.49
CA VAL A 198 0.01 -3.25 -20.69
C VAL A 198 0.25 -2.02 -21.55
N SER A 199 1.08 -1.12 -21.07
CA SER A 199 1.41 0.16 -21.73
C SER A 199 0.18 1.03 -22.06
N THR A 200 -0.94 0.81 -21.35
CA THR A 200 -2.14 1.64 -21.46
C THR A 200 -1.90 2.98 -20.74
N PRO A 201 -2.26 4.12 -21.36
CA PRO A 201 -2.23 5.41 -20.69
C PRO A 201 -3.00 5.39 -19.37
N TYR A 202 -2.52 6.13 -18.38
CA TYR A 202 -3.10 6.10 -17.04
C TYR A 202 -4.57 6.52 -17.02
N GLN A 203 -4.94 7.54 -17.81
CA GLN A 203 -6.32 8.02 -17.85
C GLN A 203 -7.26 7.00 -18.47
N ASP A 204 -6.90 6.39 -19.59
CA ASP A 204 -7.67 5.31 -20.21
C ASP A 204 -7.87 4.14 -19.22
N PHE A 205 -6.83 3.79 -18.45
CA PHE A 205 -6.93 2.78 -17.39
C PHE A 205 -7.93 3.18 -16.30
N LEU A 206 -7.92 4.44 -15.83
CA LEU A 206 -8.85 4.91 -14.81
C LEU A 206 -10.29 4.94 -15.32
N GLU A 207 -10.53 5.43 -16.54
CA GLU A 207 -11.85 5.45 -17.17
C GLU A 207 -12.42 4.03 -17.30
N GLU A 208 -11.58 3.07 -17.70
CA GLU A 208 -11.94 1.66 -17.71
C GLU A 208 -12.27 1.11 -16.32
N VAL A 209 -11.50 1.48 -15.28
CA VAL A 209 -11.77 1.05 -13.91
C VAL A 209 -13.11 1.59 -13.40
N VAL A 210 -13.39 2.87 -13.65
CA VAL A 210 -14.61 3.57 -13.22
C VAL A 210 -15.84 3.05 -13.98
N SER A 211 -15.74 2.86 -15.29
CA SER A 211 -16.84 2.32 -16.12
C SER A 211 -17.27 0.90 -15.71
N ARG A 212 -16.40 0.15 -15.02
CA ARG A 212 -16.70 -1.16 -14.44
C ARG A 212 -17.42 -1.10 -13.08
N GLY A 213 -17.75 0.10 -12.60
CA GLY A 213 -18.61 0.34 -11.44
C GLY A 213 -17.92 0.37 -10.08
N ALA A 214 -18.69 0.61 -9.02
CA ALA A 214 -18.14 0.68 -7.67
C ALA A 214 -17.62 -0.69 -7.16
N GLY A 215 -16.71 -0.64 -6.19
CA GLY A 215 -16.28 -1.81 -5.43
C GLY A 215 -14.83 -1.79 -4.98
N VAL A 216 -14.49 -2.75 -4.12
CA VAL A 216 -13.15 -2.98 -3.60
C VAL A 216 -12.42 -3.96 -4.53
N ARG A 217 -11.36 -3.48 -5.17
CA ARG A 217 -10.54 -4.26 -6.09
C ARG A 217 -9.16 -4.51 -5.51
N ILE A 218 -8.55 -5.60 -5.92
CA ILE A 218 -7.10 -5.75 -5.88
C ILE A 218 -6.55 -5.22 -7.21
N VAL A 219 -5.49 -4.42 -7.14
CA VAL A 219 -4.71 -4.01 -8.31
C VAL A 219 -3.28 -4.56 -8.19
N GLY A 220 -2.85 -5.26 -9.23
CA GLY A 220 -1.49 -5.74 -9.39
C GLY A 220 -0.73 -4.89 -10.41
N LEU A 221 0.49 -4.53 -10.06
CA LEU A 221 1.42 -3.71 -10.83
C LEU A 221 2.65 -4.54 -11.23
N ASP A 222 3.60 -3.93 -11.93
CA ASP A 222 4.86 -4.58 -12.38
C ASP A 222 5.59 -5.29 -11.22
N ASN A 223 5.65 -4.64 -10.05
CA ASN A 223 6.41 -5.07 -8.89
C ASN A 223 5.74 -4.64 -7.58
N HIS A 224 4.42 -4.48 -7.61
CA HIS A 224 3.64 -4.01 -6.46
C HIS A 224 2.20 -4.55 -6.48
N VAL A 225 1.54 -4.56 -5.33
CA VAL A 225 0.12 -4.93 -5.18
C VAL A 225 -0.56 -4.02 -4.16
N ALA A 226 -1.83 -3.72 -4.39
CA ALA A 226 -2.58 -2.75 -3.62
C ALA A 226 -4.08 -2.99 -3.69
N PHE A 227 -4.84 -2.21 -2.92
CA PHE A 227 -6.27 -2.05 -3.12
C PHE A 227 -6.57 -0.83 -4.00
N LEU A 228 -7.60 -0.98 -4.83
CA LEU A 228 -8.18 0.12 -5.61
C LEU A 228 -9.67 0.17 -5.28
N VAL A 229 -10.07 1.19 -4.52
CA VAL A 229 -11.45 1.37 -4.07
C VAL A 229 -12.14 2.36 -5.00
N VAL A 230 -13.23 1.95 -5.63
CA VAL A 230 -14.06 2.81 -6.48
C VAL A 230 -15.39 3.05 -5.78
N SER A 231 -15.66 4.30 -5.44
CA SER A 231 -16.90 4.74 -4.83
C SER A 231 -18.05 4.82 -5.85
N LYS A 232 -19.30 4.90 -5.36
CA LYS A 232 -20.50 4.98 -6.23
C LYS A 232 -20.55 6.22 -7.11
N ASP A 233 -19.89 7.30 -6.69
CA ASP A 233 -19.72 8.55 -7.45
C ASP A 233 -18.57 8.49 -8.47
N GLY A 234 -17.86 7.37 -8.57
CA GLY A 234 -16.72 7.20 -9.46
C GLY A 234 -15.38 7.62 -8.85
N THR A 235 -15.35 8.08 -7.59
CA THR A 235 -14.09 8.44 -6.92
C THR A 235 -13.20 7.21 -6.75
N VAL A 236 -11.93 7.31 -7.15
CA VAL A 236 -10.94 6.24 -7.04
C VAL A 236 -9.92 6.55 -5.95
N ARG A 237 -9.72 5.60 -5.04
CA ARG A 237 -8.70 5.64 -3.98
C ARG A 237 -7.73 4.47 -4.12
N PHE A 238 -6.44 4.77 -4.08
CA PHE A 238 -5.36 3.80 -4.17
C PHE A 238 -4.71 3.62 -2.79
N ILE A 239 -5.00 2.49 -2.14
CA ILE A 239 -4.59 2.25 -0.75
C ILE A 239 -3.59 1.10 -0.72
N HIS A 240 -2.37 1.37 -0.24
CA HIS A 240 -1.27 0.43 -0.32
C HIS A 240 -0.18 0.68 0.71
N SER A 241 0.60 -0.36 1.03
CA SER A 241 1.88 -0.19 1.71
C SER A 241 2.96 0.22 0.71
N SER A 242 3.39 1.48 0.74
CA SER A 242 4.23 2.06 -0.30
C SER A 242 5.71 1.73 -0.11
N GLY A 243 6.30 1.03 -1.08
CA GLY A 243 7.76 0.92 -1.26
C GLY A 243 8.39 2.14 -1.93
N ALA A 244 7.71 3.27 -1.89
CA ALA A 244 8.21 4.58 -2.29
C ALA A 244 7.87 5.59 -1.19
N ARG A 245 8.47 6.77 -1.23
CA ARG A 245 8.24 7.83 -0.24
C ARG A 245 6.72 8.05 -0.05
N PRO A 246 6.18 8.03 1.19
CA PRO A 246 6.86 8.14 2.48
C PRO A 246 7.37 6.84 3.13
N TRP A 247 7.34 5.70 2.44
CA TRP A 247 7.71 4.37 2.97
C TRP A 247 6.78 3.90 4.08
N ALA A 248 5.48 4.02 3.83
CA ALA A 248 4.43 3.65 4.77
C ALA A 248 3.14 3.26 4.02
N VAL A 249 2.15 2.77 4.75
CA VAL A 249 0.79 2.63 4.22
C VAL A 249 0.19 4.00 3.97
N VAL A 250 -0.29 4.22 2.76
CA VAL A 250 -0.87 5.48 2.27
C VAL A 250 -2.18 5.23 1.55
N ASP A 251 -3.00 6.28 1.47
CA ASP A 251 -4.23 6.35 0.69
C ASP A 251 -4.16 7.56 -0.25
N GLU A 252 -3.93 7.27 -1.53
CA GLU A 252 -3.67 8.29 -2.56
C GLU A 252 -4.92 8.51 -3.43
N ALA A 253 -5.20 9.78 -3.72
CA ALA A 253 -6.14 10.14 -4.78
C ALA A 253 -5.57 9.75 -6.16
N GLN A 254 -6.44 9.67 -7.17
CA GLN A 254 -6.04 9.32 -8.53
C GLN A 254 -4.92 10.22 -9.09
N GLU A 255 -4.88 11.51 -8.75
CA GLU A 255 -3.85 12.45 -9.20
C GLU A 255 -2.52 12.25 -8.45
N GLN A 256 -2.58 11.69 -7.25
CA GLN A 256 -1.44 11.52 -6.35
C GLN A 256 -0.79 10.12 -6.47
N ALA A 257 -1.52 9.14 -7.03
CA ALA A 257 -1.12 7.74 -7.12
C ALA A 257 0.04 7.48 -8.11
N LYS A 258 1.23 8.04 -7.85
CA LYS A 258 2.38 8.02 -8.77
C LYS A 258 2.87 6.61 -9.08
N VAL A 259 2.81 5.70 -8.10
CA VAL A 259 3.21 4.30 -8.29
C VAL A 259 2.27 3.61 -9.27
N LEU A 260 0.96 3.85 -9.15
CA LEU A 260 -0.05 3.35 -10.09
C LEU A 260 0.11 3.97 -11.49
N GLN A 261 0.41 5.27 -11.56
CA GLN A 261 0.65 6.00 -12.81
C GLN A 261 1.88 5.51 -13.57
N ALA A 262 2.97 5.20 -12.87
CA ALA A 262 4.24 4.79 -13.48
C ALA A 262 4.25 3.32 -13.95
N SER A 263 3.34 2.49 -13.47
CA SER A 263 3.28 1.07 -13.81
C SER A 263 2.93 0.84 -15.29
N ASN A 264 3.74 0.06 -16.00
CA ASN A 264 3.46 -0.36 -17.37
C ASN A 264 2.45 -1.51 -17.40
N TYR A 265 2.52 -2.40 -16.41
CA TYR A 265 1.59 -3.50 -16.24
C TYR A 265 0.56 -3.15 -15.17
N ARG A 266 -0.74 -3.28 -15.48
CA ARG A 266 -1.83 -3.12 -14.51
C ARG A 266 -2.84 -4.24 -14.69
N VAL A 267 -3.10 -4.98 -13.61
CA VAL A 267 -4.16 -5.98 -13.54
C VAL A 267 -5.12 -5.63 -12.43
N THR A 268 -6.42 -5.66 -12.69
CA THR A 268 -7.45 -5.45 -11.65
C THR A 268 -8.40 -6.63 -11.57
N GLY A 269 -8.95 -6.86 -10.38
CA GLY A 269 -10.06 -7.77 -10.13
C GLY A 269 -10.97 -7.23 -9.04
N ASN A 270 -12.27 -7.15 -9.31
CA ASN A 270 -13.26 -6.60 -8.38
C ASN A 270 -13.80 -7.70 -7.45
N LEU A 271 -13.40 -7.67 -6.18
CA LEU A 271 -13.78 -8.69 -5.21
C LEU A 271 -15.26 -8.54 -4.83
N THR A 272 -15.68 -7.33 -4.46
CA THR A 272 -17.05 -7.08 -3.98
C THR A 272 -18.06 -7.00 -5.13
N GLY A 273 -17.59 -6.78 -6.36
CA GLY A 273 -18.41 -6.82 -7.56
C GLY A 273 -18.73 -8.24 -8.07
N ASN A 274 -18.09 -9.28 -7.54
CA ASN A 274 -18.27 -10.65 -8.00
C ASN A 274 -19.16 -11.46 -7.03
N ARG A 275 -20.30 -11.96 -7.52
CA ARG A 275 -21.25 -12.72 -6.69
C ARG A 275 -20.68 -14.03 -6.15
N GLU A 276 -19.86 -14.73 -6.91
CA GLU A 276 -19.24 -15.98 -6.45
C GLU A 276 -18.26 -15.71 -5.30
N VAL A 277 -17.49 -14.63 -5.37
CA VAL A 277 -16.64 -14.17 -4.26
C VAL A 277 -17.46 -13.88 -3.01
N LEU A 278 -18.57 -13.16 -3.14
CA LEU A 278 -19.47 -12.86 -2.01
C LEU A 278 -20.07 -14.12 -1.39
N ARG A 279 -20.49 -15.08 -2.22
CA ARG A 279 -20.99 -16.38 -1.76
C ARG A 279 -19.93 -17.13 -0.98
N ASN A 280 -18.73 -17.27 -1.53
CA ASN A 280 -17.61 -17.95 -0.90
C ASN A 280 -17.18 -17.26 0.40
N TRP A 281 -17.27 -15.93 0.46
CA TRP A 281 -17.06 -15.17 1.68
C TRP A 281 -18.13 -15.46 2.73
N LEU A 282 -19.42 -15.50 2.37
CA LEU A 282 -20.51 -15.84 3.29
C LEU A 282 -20.41 -17.29 3.80
N THR A 283 -20.05 -18.24 2.93
CA THR A 283 -19.98 -19.67 3.26
C THR A 283 -18.63 -20.10 3.86
N ALA A 284 -17.70 -19.16 4.05
CA ALA A 284 -16.39 -19.42 4.65
C ALA A 284 -15.58 -20.50 3.91
N VAL A 285 -15.56 -20.42 2.58
CA VAL A 285 -14.68 -21.26 1.75
C VAL A 285 -13.22 -20.89 1.99
N ASP A 286 -12.36 -21.92 2.09
CA ASP A 286 -10.91 -21.75 2.08
C ASP A 286 -10.42 -21.37 0.68
N TRP A 287 -9.69 -20.26 0.58
CA TRP A 287 -9.13 -19.77 -0.68
C TRP A 287 -7.72 -20.33 -0.87
N GLU A 288 -7.61 -21.40 -1.65
CA GLU A 288 -6.31 -21.97 -1.99
C GLU A 288 -5.50 -21.01 -2.88
N THR A 289 -4.29 -20.67 -2.42
CA THR A 289 -3.44 -19.71 -3.10
C THR A 289 -2.99 -20.25 -4.47
N ARG A 290 -3.30 -19.51 -5.53
CA ARG A 290 -2.77 -19.77 -6.88
C ARG A 290 -1.28 -19.46 -6.91
N THR A 291 -0.51 -20.37 -7.49
CA THR A 291 0.96 -20.27 -7.66
C THR A 291 1.35 -20.36 -9.12
#